data_AF-A0AA38ZPB1-F1
#
_entry.id   AF-A0AA38ZPB1-F1
#
_cell.length_a   1.000
_cell.length_b   1.000
_cell.length_c   1.000
_cell.angle_alpha   90.00
_cell.angle_beta   90.00
_cell.angle_gamma   90.00
#
_symmetry.space_group_name_H-M   'P 1'
#
loop_
_entity.id
_entity.type
_entity.pdbx_description
1 polymer ?
#
loop_
_entity_poly.entity_id
_entity_poly.type
_entity_poly.pdbx_seq_one_letter_code
_entity_poly.pdbx_strand_id
1 'polypeptide(L)'
;MKLDLEKAGEWGFAADGILNSNFQCLCHVIISQLPKLLHLTCLIYIPSLEFLGVTKCESMEELIGEEDSKGVILDDLPNLRSISEQALPFPSLTEIAVYNCPKLRKLPLDSNSATNSLKKIKGESSWWEELQWKDETLKSTFTPYFDS
;
A
#
# COMPACT_ATOMS: atom_id res chain seq x y z
N MET A 1 -6.49 4.17 -16.08
CA MET A 1 -6.51 2.80 -16.62
C MET A 1 -6.61 1.87 -15.44
N LYS A 2 -7.65 1.01 -15.36
CA LYS A 2 -7.78 0.01 -14.30
C LYS A 2 -7.04 -1.25 -14.76
N LEU A 3 -6.09 -1.75 -13.98
CA LEU A 3 -5.43 -3.01 -14.28
C LEU A 3 -6.33 -4.16 -13.79
N ASP A 4 -6.98 -4.83 -14.73
CA ASP A 4 -7.69 -6.09 -14.45
C ASP A 4 -6.67 -7.24 -14.50
N LEU A 5 -6.08 -7.57 -13.35
CA LEU A 5 -5.11 -8.68 -13.24
C LEU A 5 -5.74 -10.07 -13.48
N GLU A 6 -7.07 -10.21 -13.46
CA GLU A 6 -7.73 -11.48 -13.80
C GLU A 6 -7.45 -11.90 -15.26
N LYS A 7 -7.20 -10.95 -16.16
CA LYS A 7 -6.78 -11.25 -17.54
C LYS A 7 -5.29 -11.50 -17.72
N ALA A 8 -4.47 -11.23 -16.68
CA ALA A 8 -3.03 -11.48 -16.73
C ALA A 8 -2.69 -12.97 -16.56
N GLY A 9 -3.62 -13.76 -16.00
CA GLY A 9 -3.44 -15.20 -15.75
C GLY A 9 -3.46 -16.11 -16.99
N GLU A 10 -3.86 -15.59 -18.16
CA GLU A 10 -3.87 -16.37 -19.43
C GLU A 10 -2.67 -16.06 -20.34
N TRP A 11 -1.83 -15.10 -19.96
CA TRP A 11 -0.66 -14.73 -20.75
C TRP A 11 0.56 -15.37 -20.08
N GLY A 12 0.94 -16.54 -20.58
CA GLY A 12 2.31 -17.02 -20.39
C GLY A 12 3.24 -15.98 -21.01
N PHE A 13 3.78 -15.08 -20.18
CA PHE A 13 4.67 -14.03 -20.66
C PHE A 13 5.99 -14.67 -21.10
N ALA A 14 6.06 -14.98 -22.40
CA ALA A 14 7.31 -15.05 -23.11
C ALA A 14 8.00 -13.68 -22.94
N ALA A 15 9.07 -13.70 -22.16
CA ALA A 15 10.00 -12.59 -22.03
C ALA A 15 10.67 -12.37 -23.39
N ASP A 16 10.22 -11.38 -24.18
CA ASP A 16 11.15 -10.59 -25.00
C ASP A 16 10.60 -9.33 -25.70
N GLY A 17 9.33 -8.90 -25.50
CA GLY A 17 8.81 -7.83 -26.39
C GLY A 17 7.87 -6.77 -25.82
N ILE A 18 7.38 -6.88 -24.58
CA ILE A 18 6.27 -6.02 -24.10
C ILE A 18 6.65 -5.15 -22.89
N LEU A 19 7.87 -5.26 -22.36
CA LEU A 19 8.20 -4.67 -21.05
C LEU A 19 8.70 -3.21 -21.07
N ASN A 20 8.81 -2.53 -22.22
CA ASN A 20 9.63 -1.32 -22.26
C ASN A 20 8.94 0.03 -22.60
N SER A 21 7.59 0.15 -22.64
CA SER A 21 7.01 1.44 -23.10
C SER A 21 5.62 1.90 -22.60
N ASN A 22 4.88 1.22 -21.72
CA ASN A 22 3.44 1.56 -21.57
C ASN A 22 2.89 1.95 -20.18
N PHE A 23 3.72 2.15 -19.15
CA PHE A 23 3.21 2.56 -17.82
C PHE A 23 3.61 3.97 -17.35
N GLN A 24 4.16 4.80 -18.24
CA GLN A 24 4.63 6.16 -17.89
C GLN A 24 3.51 7.12 -17.41
N CYS A 25 2.24 6.79 -17.66
CA CYS A 25 1.08 7.59 -17.25
C CYS A 25 0.22 6.91 -16.17
N LEU A 26 0.63 5.74 -15.66
CA LEU A 26 -0.16 5.00 -14.70
C LEU A 26 0.13 5.52 -13.28
N CYS A 27 -0.72 6.43 -12.81
CA CYS A 27 -0.59 7.01 -11.48
C CYS A 27 -1.58 6.44 -10.45
N HIS A 28 -2.59 5.68 -10.87
CA HIS A 28 -3.62 5.19 -9.98
C HIS A 28 -3.90 3.71 -10.27
N VAL A 29 -3.55 2.85 -9.32
CA VAL A 29 -3.74 1.41 -9.39
C VAL A 29 -4.79 1.00 -8.37
N ILE A 30 -5.83 0.30 -8.81
CA ILE A 30 -6.85 -0.30 -7.95
C ILE A 30 -6.88 -1.79 -8.24
N ILE A 31 -6.66 -2.58 -7.21
CA ILE A 31 -6.60 -4.04 -7.22
C ILE A 31 -7.76 -4.54 -6.37
N SER A 32 -8.60 -5.40 -6.94
CA SER A 32 -9.80 -5.87 -6.27
C SER A 32 -10.05 -7.35 -6.54
N GLN A 33 -10.41 -8.12 -5.51
CA GLN A 33 -10.91 -9.49 -5.64
C GLN A 33 -9.91 -10.46 -6.30
N LEU A 34 -8.64 -10.40 -5.89
CA LEU A 34 -7.62 -11.33 -6.35
C LEU A 34 -7.21 -12.26 -5.20
N PRO A 35 -7.95 -13.36 -4.97
CA PRO A 35 -7.79 -14.18 -3.78
C PRO A 35 -6.44 -14.92 -3.74
N LYS A 36 -5.73 -15.05 -4.87
CA LYS A 36 -4.41 -15.72 -4.96
C LYS A 36 -3.23 -14.74 -5.04
N LEU A 37 -3.47 -13.44 -4.98
CA LEU A 37 -2.42 -12.45 -5.09
C LEU A 37 -1.64 -12.38 -3.79
N LEU A 38 -0.37 -12.82 -3.82
CA LEU A 38 0.50 -12.86 -2.64
C LEU A 38 1.33 -11.58 -2.49
N HIS A 39 1.80 -11.01 -3.60
CA HIS A 39 2.70 -9.86 -3.62
C HIS A 39 2.39 -8.92 -4.79
N LEU A 40 2.65 -7.62 -4.59
CA LEU A 40 2.54 -6.57 -5.62
C LEU A 40 3.91 -6.18 -6.20
N THR A 41 4.70 -7.17 -6.59
CA THR A 41 6.05 -6.94 -7.16
C THR A 41 6.02 -6.15 -8.46
N CYS A 42 4.89 -6.05 -9.15
CA CYS A 42 4.76 -5.27 -10.37
C CYS A 42 4.79 -3.75 -10.16
N LEU A 43 4.63 -3.27 -8.92
CA LEU A 43 4.64 -1.82 -8.62
C LEU A 43 6.00 -1.19 -8.93
N ILE A 44 7.10 -1.95 -8.88
CA ILE A 44 8.46 -1.48 -9.25
C ILE A 44 8.58 -1.01 -10.71
N TYR A 45 7.59 -1.30 -11.55
CA TYR A 45 7.56 -0.92 -12.96
C TYR A 45 6.65 0.29 -13.22
N ILE A 46 6.12 0.93 -12.17
CA ILE A 46 5.12 2.00 -12.26
C ILE A 46 5.66 3.27 -11.57
N PRO A 47 6.78 3.85 -12.07
CA PRO A 47 7.50 4.93 -11.39
C PRO A 47 6.71 6.23 -11.18
N SER A 48 5.51 6.32 -11.75
CA SER A 48 4.61 7.48 -11.59
C SER A 48 3.42 7.17 -10.67
N LEU A 49 3.46 6.11 -9.85
CA LEU A 49 2.35 5.70 -9.01
C LEU A 49 2.05 6.77 -7.95
N GLU A 50 0.87 7.38 -8.03
CA GLU A 50 0.37 8.34 -7.05
C GLU A 50 -0.61 7.69 -6.06
N PHE A 51 -1.34 6.66 -6.46
CA PHE A 51 -2.33 6.04 -5.59
C PHE A 51 -2.43 4.53 -5.80
N LEU A 52 -2.49 3.80 -4.68
CA LEU A 52 -2.70 2.36 -4.64
C LEU A 52 -3.92 2.02 -3.77
N GLY A 53 -4.92 1.39 -4.38
CA GLY A 53 -6.04 0.78 -3.68
C GLY A 53 -5.96 -0.75 -3.79
N VAL A 54 -6.03 -1.47 -2.67
CA VAL A 54 -6.10 -2.93 -2.65
C VAL A 54 -7.30 -3.34 -1.82
N THR A 55 -8.22 -4.09 -2.42
CA THR A 55 -9.44 -4.55 -1.76
C THR A 55 -9.71 -6.05 -1.97
N LYS A 56 -10.20 -6.75 -0.96
CA LYS A 56 -10.66 -8.16 -1.07
C LYS A 56 -9.61 -9.11 -1.65
N CYS A 57 -8.35 -8.97 -1.24
CA CYS A 57 -7.25 -9.82 -1.66
C CYS A 57 -6.81 -10.68 -0.48
N GLU A 58 -7.53 -11.80 -0.27
CA GLU A 58 -7.41 -12.59 0.96
C GLU A 58 -6.04 -13.20 1.19
N SER A 59 -5.30 -13.61 0.15
CA SER A 59 -3.96 -14.19 0.32
C SER A 59 -2.84 -13.15 0.42
N MET A 60 -3.15 -11.85 0.35
CA MET A 60 -2.13 -10.81 0.43
C MET A 60 -1.55 -10.76 1.84
N GLU A 61 -0.27 -11.08 2.00
CA GLU A 61 0.42 -11.03 3.30
C GLU A 61 1.28 -9.78 3.46
N GLU A 62 1.83 -9.30 2.34
CA GLU A 62 2.73 -8.15 2.28
C GLU A 62 2.44 -7.28 1.07
N LEU A 63 2.41 -5.98 1.30
CA LEU A 63 2.45 -4.98 0.23
C LEU A 63 3.92 -4.53 0.06
N ILE A 64 4.33 -4.21 -1.15
CA ILE A 64 5.63 -3.59 -1.43
C ILE A 64 5.31 -2.29 -2.15
N GLY A 65 5.39 -1.17 -1.44
CA GLY A 65 5.10 0.16 -1.97
C GLY A 65 6.29 0.74 -2.74
N GLU A 66 6.01 1.72 -3.58
CA GLU A 66 7.02 2.52 -4.31
C GLU A 66 7.17 3.91 -3.68
N GLU A 67 8.35 4.51 -3.83
CA GLU A 67 8.76 5.74 -3.13
C GLU A 67 7.84 6.94 -3.40
N ASP A 68 7.18 6.98 -4.57
CA ASP A 68 6.43 8.15 -5.03
C ASP A 68 4.91 8.14 -4.78
N SER A 69 4.38 7.09 -4.13
CA SER A 69 2.94 7.01 -3.86
C SER A 69 2.45 8.11 -2.90
N LYS A 70 1.37 8.78 -3.29
CA LYS A 70 0.69 9.85 -2.53
C LYS A 70 -0.46 9.33 -1.67
N GLY A 71 -1.05 8.19 -2.01
CA GLY A 71 -2.18 7.62 -1.27
C GLY A 71 -2.20 6.09 -1.31
N VAL A 72 -2.49 5.47 -0.16
CA VAL A 72 -2.67 4.02 -0.04
C VAL A 72 -4.00 3.73 0.65
N ILE A 73 -4.85 2.92 0.02
CA ILE A 73 -6.10 2.41 0.60
C ILE A 73 -6.08 0.88 0.62
N LEU A 74 -6.31 0.33 1.80
CA LEU A 74 -6.31 -1.10 2.08
C LEU A 74 -7.65 -1.46 2.72
N ASP A 75 -8.39 -2.36 2.09
CA ASP A 75 -9.71 -2.78 2.57
C ASP A 75 -9.91 -4.28 2.44
N ASP A 76 -10.38 -4.94 3.49
CA ASP A 76 -10.72 -6.37 3.48
C ASP A 76 -9.51 -7.24 3.06
N LEU A 77 -8.40 -7.05 3.78
CA LEU A 77 -7.14 -7.80 3.61
C LEU A 77 -6.84 -8.60 4.89
N PRO A 78 -7.55 -9.72 5.13
CA PRO A 78 -7.52 -10.44 6.41
C PRO A 78 -6.15 -11.04 6.77
N ASN A 79 -5.28 -11.25 5.77
CA ASN A 79 -3.95 -11.82 5.98
C ASN A 79 -2.80 -10.82 5.90
N LEU A 80 -3.08 -9.54 5.58
CA LEU A 80 -2.03 -8.53 5.42
C LEU A 80 -1.39 -8.22 6.78
N ARG A 81 -0.06 -8.35 6.86
CA ARG A 81 0.70 -8.16 8.10
C ARG A 81 1.54 -6.89 8.08
N SER A 82 2.01 -6.50 6.91
CA SER A 82 2.86 -5.31 6.72
C SER A 82 2.66 -4.69 5.34
N ILE A 83 2.87 -3.37 5.25
CA ILE A 83 2.89 -2.61 3.99
C ILE A 83 4.31 -2.52 3.40
N SER A 84 5.34 -2.80 4.21
CA SER A 84 6.74 -2.99 3.79
C SER A 84 7.59 -3.35 5.01
N GLU A 85 8.62 -4.19 4.83
CA GLU A 85 9.61 -4.50 5.88
C GLU A 85 10.62 -3.37 6.10
N GLN A 86 10.85 -2.55 5.07
CA GLN A 86 11.70 -1.38 5.13
C GLN A 86 10.83 -0.14 5.35
N ALA A 87 11.30 0.82 6.14
CA ALA A 87 10.65 2.12 6.20
C ALA A 87 10.66 2.67 4.78
N LEU A 88 9.47 2.73 4.16
CA LEU A 88 9.36 3.21 2.81
C LEU A 88 9.78 4.68 2.85
N PRO A 89 10.78 5.09 2.05
CA PRO A 89 11.01 6.50 1.84
C PRO A 89 9.81 6.97 1.04
N PHE A 90 8.79 7.41 1.76
CA PHE A 90 7.54 7.94 1.23
C PHE A 90 7.56 9.46 1.31
N PRO A 91 8.51 10.16 0.66
CA PRO A 91 8.55 11.62 0.71
C PRO A 91 7.24 12.24 0.19
N SER A 92 6.46 11.49 -0.61
CA SER A 92 5.23 11.97 -1.25
C SER A 92 3.93 11.46 -0.62
N LEU A 93 3.96 10.54 0.34
CA LEU A 93 2.73 9.92 0.88
C LEU A 93 1.92 10.92 1.71
N THR A 94 0.68 11.15 1.30
CA THR A 94 -0.24 12.11 1.93
C THR A 94 -1.39 11.46 2.68
N GLU A 95 -1.82 10.27 2.27
CA GLU A 95 -2.97 9.59 2.88
C GLU A 95 -2.75 8.07 2.99
N ILE A 96 -3.07 7.52 4.15
CA ILE A 96 -3.19 6.08 4.39
C ILE A 96 -4.61 5.81 4.87
N ALA A 97 -5.30 4.84 4.28
CA ALA A 97 -6.58 4.36 4.79
C ALA A 97 -6.55 2.83 4.91
N VAL A 98 -6.90 2.32 6.09
CA VAL A 98 -6.90 0.89 6.41
C VAL A 98 -8.26 0.54 7.00
N TYR A 99 -8.93 -0.44 6.40
CA TYR A 99 -10.21 -0.97 6.86
C TYR A 99 -10.21 -2.49 6.77
N ASN A 100 -10.84 -3.17 7.74
CA ASN A 100 -10.99 -4.63 7.74
C ASN A 100 -9.66 -5.40 7.54
N CYS A 101 -8.55 -4.88 8.08
CA CYS A 101 -7.21 -5.48 7.98
C CYS A 101 -6.71 -5.94 9.37
N PRO A 102 -7.31 -6.97 10.00
CA PRO A 102 -7.11 -7.31 11.42
C PRO A 102 -5.69 -7.79 11.77
N LYS A 103 -4.88 -8.21 10.79
CA LYS A 103 -3.49 -8.64 11.00
C LYS A 103 -2.46 -7.55 10.73
N LEU A 104 -2.88 -6.40 10.19
CA LEU A 104 -1.97 -5.30 9.87
C LEU A 104 -1.66 -4.52 11.15
N ARG A 105 -0.52 -4.84 11.77
CA ARG A 105 -0.10 -4.23 13.05
C ARG A 105 1.04 -3.25 12.93
N LYS A 106 1.64 -3.10 11.74
CA LYS A 106 2.79 -2.25 11.52
C LYS A 106 2.55 -1.37 10.30
N LEU A 107 2.82 -0.09 10.47
CA LEU A 107 2.86 0.87 9.38
C LEU A 107 4.33 1.21 9.07
N PRO A 108 4.67 1.47 7.81
CA PRO A 108 6.01 1.87 7.38
C PRO A 108 6.25 3.36 7.68
N LEU A 109 5.95 3.80 8.91
CA LEU A 109 6.14 5.17 9.38
C LEU A 109 7.38 5.23 10.25
N ASP A 110 8.29 6.17 9.97
CA ASP A 110 9.40 6.51 10.84
C ASP A 110 9.44 8.03 11.12
N SER A 111 10.32 8.43 12.03
CA SER A 111 10.45 9.82 12.49
C SER A 111 10.92 10.80 11.40
N ASN A 112 11.46 10.29 10.29
CA ASN A 112 12.08 11.04 9.20
C ASN A 112 11.28 10.96 7.88
N SER A 113 10.45 9.92 7.70
CA SER A 113 9.89 9.54 6.40
C SER A 113 8.52 10.13 6.10
N ALA A 114 7.70 10.47 7.11
CA ALA A 114 6.29 10.79 6.88
C ALA A 114 5.80 12.13 7.47
N THR A 115 6.57 12.82 8.32
CA THR A 115 6.07 14.03 9.00
C THR A 115 5.90 15.25 8.09
N ASN A 116 6.59 15.30 6.95
CA ASN A 116 6.53 16.46 6.04
C ASN A 116 5.40 16.38 4.99
N SER A 117 4.94 15.18 4.66
CA SER A 117 4.01 14.93 3.55
C SER A 117 2.69 14.30 3.98
N LEU A 118 2.69 13.48 5.04
CA LEU A 118 1.51 12.78 5.51
C LEU A 118 0.52 13.79 6.09
N LYS A 119 -0.72 13.74 5.58
CA LYS A 119 -1.81 14.62 5.99
C LYS A 119 -2.90 13.87 6.72
N LYS A 120 -3.06 12.58 6.44
CA LYS A 120 -4.18 11.81 6.97
C LYS A 120 -3.90 10.33 7.08
N ILE A 121 -4.30 9.75 8.21
CA ILE A 121 -4.39 8.31 8.42
C ILE A 121 -5.84 8.01 8.78
N LYS A 122 -6.47 7.08 8.07
CA LYS A 122 -7.83 6.62 8.35
C LYS A 122 -7.84 5.15 8.69
N GLY A 123 -8.74 4.78 9.58
CA GLY A 123 -9.03 3.39 9.89
C GLY A 123 -9.81 3.24 11.18
N GLU A 124 -10.16 2.01 11.54
CA GLU A 124 -10.92 1.77 12.76
C GLU A 124 -10.11 2.20 13.99
N SER A 125 -10.77 2.87 14.94
CA SER A 125 -10.16 3.25 16.22
C SER A 125 -9.52 2.05 16.94
N SER A 126 -10.15 0.86 16.88
CA SER A 126 -9.60 -0.36 17.47
C SER A 126 -8.31 -0.83 16.77
N TRP A 127 -8.23 -0.66 15.45
CA TRP A 127 -7.03 -0.98 14.69
C TRP A 127 -5.88 -0.03 15.09
N TRP A 128 -6.15 1.27 15.19
CA TRP A 128 -5.16 2.29 15.56
C TRP A 128 -4.54 2.02 16.95
N GLU A 129 -5.37 1.66 17.94
CA GLU A 129 -4.87 1.36 19.29
C GLU A 129 -4.06 0.07 19.37
N GLU A 130 -4.30 -0.88 18.47
CA GLU A 130 -3.58 -2.16 18.39
C GLU A 130 -2.32 -2.10 17.50
N LEU A 131 -2.00 -0.94 16.91
CA LEU A 131 -0.78 -0.75 16.12
C LEU A 131 0.47 -0.90 17.01
N GLN A 132 1.44 -1.66 16.52
CA GLN A 132 2.75 -1.84 17.13
C GLN A 132 3.68 -0.71 16.67
N TRP A 133 3.73 0.36 17.47
CA TRP A 133 4.63 1.47 17.27
C TRP A 133 6.07 1.09 17.68
N LYS A 134 7.06 1.58 16.93
CA LYS A 134 8.48 1.36 17.26
C LYS A 134 8.87 2.07 18.57
N ASP A 135 8.25 3.20 18.84
CA ASP A 135 8.36 3.95 20.09
C ASP A 135 7.08 4.80 20.32
N GLU A 136 6.84 5.20 21.56
CA GLU A 136 5.69 6.04 21.94
C GLU A 136 5.73 7.46 21.34
N THR A 137 6.93 7.92 20.95
CA THR A 137 7.07 9.25 20.35
C THR A 137 6.48 9.28 18.95
N LEU A 138 6.65 8.20 18.16
CA LEU A 138 6.03 8.05 16.84
C LEU A 138 4.51 8.02 16.93
N LYS A 139 3.93 7.27 17.88
CA LYS A 139 2.48 7.27 18.09
C LYS A 139 1.99 8.70 18.33
N SER A 140 2.66 9.41 19.24
CA SER A 140 2.31 10.81 19.57
C SER A 140 2.47 11.75 18.37
N THR A 141 3.50 11.57 17.54
CA THR A 141 3.73 12.35 16.32
C THR A 141 2.63 12.14 15.28
N PHE A 142 2.15 10.89 15.11
CA PHE A 142 1.17 10.57 14.08
C PHE A 142 -0.30 10.65 14.52
N THR A 143 -0.57 10.69 15.83
CA THR A 143 -1.93 10.81 16.39
C THR A 143 -2.72 12.01 15.83
N PRO A 144 -2.15 13.22 15.66
CA PRO A 144 -2.87 14.35 15.09
C PRO A 144 -3.37 14.15 13.65
N TYR A 145 -2.81 13.19 12.92
CA TYR A 145 -3.17 12.89 11.54
C TYR A 145 -4.23 11.76 11.45
N PHE A 146 -4.53 11.09 12.57
CA PHE A 146 -5.49 10.00 12.61
C PHE A 146 -6.93 10.50 12.63
N ASP A 147 -7.77 9.93 11.76
CA ASP A 147 -9.20 10.20 11.62
C ASP A 147 -9.96 8.86 11.47
N SER A 148 -10.79 8.53 12.46
CA SER A 148 -11.50 7.24 12.55
C SER A 148 -12.72 7.14 11.64
#